data_AF-Q86IV8-F1
#
_entry.id   AF-Q86IV8-F1
#
_cell.length_a   1.000
_cell.length_b   1.000
_cell.length_c   1.000
_cell.angle_alpha   90.00
_cell.angle_beta   90.00
_cell.angle_gamma   90.00
#
_symmetry.space_group_name_H-M   'P 1'
#
loop_
_entity.id
_entity.type
_entity.pdbx_description
1 polymer ?
#
loop_
_entity_poly.entity_id
_entity_poly.type
_entity_poly.pdbx_seq_one_letter_code
_entity_poly.pdbx_strand_id
1 'polypeptide(L)'
;MGNSKLSKEEKDEIMKKTKYTSGDIEQLTKDFKVAAASDKKAGFSQEEFIKFFRIRFNEWDEASMVRMFKLFDSDGNGVIDVKEFITALYMMTRAPTTDKLGFLFDLFDSDKSGYLEAGEIEKLVNIVVVCSSAMGYTTSEAIDFVYSITSIKISREEFVKSASQSDKFVRMICFYDNPCKQLLY
;
A
#
# COMPACT_ATOMS: atom_id res chain seq x y z
N MET A 1 14.98 -21.58 -15.29
CA MET A 1 13.63 -21.00 -15.43
C MET A 1 12.88 -21.31 -14.15
N GLY A 2 12.68 -20.34 -13.27
CA GLY A 2 11.96 -20.56 -12.01
C GLY A 2 10.54 -21.04 -12.31
N ASN A 3 10.11 -22.12 -11.67
CA ASN A 3 8.79 -22.73 -11.84
C ASN A 3 7.74 -21.75 -11.31
N SER A 4 7.37 -20.77 -12.13
CA SER A 4 6.56 -19.60 -11.79
C SER A 4 5.07 -19.94 -11.66
N LYS A 5 4.77 -21.15 -11.21
CA LYS A 5 3.44 -21.58 -10.82
C LYS A 5 3.44 -21.66 -9.31
N LEU A 6 2.62 -20.82 -8.70
CA LEU A 6 2.23 -20.96 -7.31
C LEU A 6 1.76 -22.40 -7.08
N SER A 7 2.30 -23.03 -6.04
CA SER A 7 1.82 -24.31 -5.56
C SER A 7 0.35 -24.18 -5.11
N LYS A 8 -0.33 -25.33 -4.96
CA LYS A 8 -1.71 -25.33 -4.46
C LYS A 8 -1.80 -24.69 -3.07
N GLU A 9 -0.84 -24.98 -2.20
CA GLU A 9 -0.78 -24.44 -0.83
C GLU A 9 -0.60 -22.93 -0.83
N GLU A 10 0.29 -22.40 -1.68
CA GLU A 10 0.48 -20.94 -1.81
C GLU A 10 -0.76 -20.24 -2.36
N LYS A 11 -1.44 -20.85 -3.35
CA LYS A 11 -2.72 -20.32 -3.84
C LYS A 11 -3.77 -20.31 -2.73
N ASP A 12 -3.90 -21.39 -1.97
CA ASP A 12 -4.86 -21.50 -0.87
C ASP A 12 -4.56 -20.48 0.24
N GLU A 13 -3.28 -20.21 0.52
CA GLU A 13 -2.86 -19.17 1.47
C GLU A 13 -3.23 -17.77 0.98
N ILE A 14 -2.94 -17.44 -0.28
CA ILE A 14 -3.32 -16.15 -0.89
C ILE A 14 -4.83 -15.99 -0.88
N MET A 15 -5.59 -17.04 -1.22
CA MET A 15 -7.06 -17.00 -1.20
C MET A 15 -7.64 -16.80 0.20
N LYS A 16 -6.94 -17.22 1.26
CA LYS A 16 -7.35 -16.95 2.66
C LYS A 16 -7.05 -15.51 3.08
N LYS A 17 -5.91 -14.96 2.65
CA LYS A 17 -5.47 -13.60 2.98
C LYS A 17 -6.15 -12.52 2.13
N THR A 18 -6.66 -12.90 0.97
CA THR A 18 -7.28 -11.99 -0.01
C THR A 18 -8.70 -12.42 -0.33
N LYS A 19 -9.45 -11.60 -1.07
CA LYS A 19 -10.76 -12.00 -1.64
C LYS A 19 -10.65 -12.49 -3.09
N TYR A 20 -9.43 -12.83 -3.54
CA TYR A 20 -9.22 -13.30 -4.90
C TYR A 20 -9.66 -14.75 -5.06
N THR A 21 -10.25 -15.04 -6.21
CA THR A 21 -10.51 -16.41 -6.65
C THR A 21 -9.25 -17.06 -7.20
N SER A 22 -9.24 -18.39 -7.35
CA SER A 22 -8.13 -19.08 -8.05
C SER A 22 -7.92 -18.55 -9.48
N GLY A 23 -9.00 -18.15 -10.16
CA GLY A 23 -8.92 -17.56 -11.50
C GLY A 23 -8.27 -16.18 -11.49
N ASP A 24 -8.61 -15.33 -10.52
CA ASP A 24 -7.97 -14.03 -10.33
C ASP A 24 -6.46 -14.19 -10.08
N ILE A 25 -6.07 -15.13 -9.21
CA ILE A 25 -4.66 -15.41 -8.89
C ILE A 25 -3.89 -15.90 -10.12
N GLU A 26 -4.49 -16.73 -10.96
CA GLU A 26 -3.88 -17.19 -12.20
C GLU A 26 -3.67 -16.07 -13.21
N GLN A 27 -4.62 -15.14 -13.31
CA GLN A 27 -4.47 -13.97 -14.16
C GLN A 27 -3.39 -13.03 -13.62
N LEU A 28 -3.44 -12.71 -12.33
CA LEU A 28 -2.43 -11.88 -11.66
C LEU A 28 -1.01 -12.46 -11.77
N THR A 29 -0.87 -13.78 -11.72
CA THR A 29 0.42 -14.46 -11.93
C THR A 29 0.93 -14.26 -13.37
N LYS A 30 0.05 -14.13 -14.37
CA LYS A 30 0.46 -13.79 -15.74
C LYS A 30 0.83 -12.33 -15.85
N ASP A 31 0.03 -11.44 -15.28
CA ASP A 31 0.27 -9.98 -15.33
C ASP A 31 1.59 -9.63 -14.62
N PHE A 32 1.86 -10.27 -13.48
CA PHE A 32 3.15 -10.21 -12.78
C PHE A 32 4.31 -10.58 -13.69
N LYS A 33 4.21 -11.67 -14.47
CA LYS A 33 5.29 -12.09 -15.38
C LYS A 33 5.53 -11.09 -16.50
N VAL A 34 4.47 -10.47 -17.02
CA VAL A 34 4.60 -9.45 -18.05
C VAL A 34 5.28 -8.22 -17.50
N ALA A 35 4.90 -7.79 -16.29
CA ALA A 35 5.43 -6.59 -15.66
C ALA A 35 6.84 -6.77 -15.06
N ALA A 36 7.20 -7.96 -14.56
CA ALA A 36 8.53 -8.29 -14.06
C ALA A 36 9.52 -8.72 -15.16
N ALA A 37 9.09 -8.82 -16.42
CA ALA A 37 9.92 -9.33 -17.51
C ALA A 37 11.14 -8.45 -17.85
N SER A 38 11.23 -7.23 -17.33
CA SER A 38 12.37 -6.34 -17.58
C SER A 38 13.67 -6.88 -16.98
N ASP A 39 13.60 -7.59 -15.86
CA ASP A 39 14.77 -8.09 -15.16
C ASP A 39 14.83 -9.62 -15.11
N LYS A 40 16.04 -10.18 -15.18
CA LYS A 40 16.30 -11.63 -15.02
C LYS A 40 16.03 -12.15 -13.59
N LYS A 41 15.46 -11.31 -12.72
CA LYS A 41 15.14 -11.65 -11.33
C LYS A 41 13.78 -12.33 -11.24
N ALA A 42 13.56 -13.05 -10.16
CA ALA A 42 12.32 -13.79 -9.91
C ALA A 42 11.19 -12.91 -9.35
N GLY A 43 11.37 -11.59 -9.30
CA GLY A 43 10.42 -10.63 -8.74
C GLY A 43 10.70 -9.20 -9.17
N PHE A 44 9.81 -8.29 -8.78
CA PHE A 44 9.93 -6.87 -9.08
C PHE A 44 11.05 -6.26 -8.23
N SER A 45 11.99 -5.61 -8.89
CA SER A 45 12.86 -4.64 -8.23
C SER A 45 12.05 -3.49 -7.62
N GLN A 46 12.66 -2.72 -6.72
CA GLN A 46 12.05 -1.51 -6.17
C GLN A 46 11.62 -0.54 -7.28
N GLU A 47 12.43 -0.35 -8.31
CA GLU A 47 12.11 0.55 -9.43
C GLU A 47 10.88 0.08 -10.20
N GLU A 48 10.81 -1.22 -10.53
CA GLU A 48 9.66 -1.79 -11.24
C GLU A 48 8.38 -1.71 -10.39
N PHE A 49 8.48 -1.99 -9.08
CA PHE A 49 7.35 -1.89 -8.16
C PHE A 49 6.83 -0.46 -8.09
N ILE A 50 7.72 0.52 -7.91
CA ILE A 50 7.36 1.93 -7.84
C ILE A 50 6.74 2.38 -9.16
N LYS A 51 7.33 2.02 -10.30
CA LYS A 51 6.79 2.35 -11.64
C LYS A 51 5.39 1.78 -11.83
N PHE A 52 5.16 0.53 -11.40
CA PHE A 52 3.85 -0.11 -11.50
C PHE A 52 2.79 0.63 -10.67
N PHE A 53 3.09 0.93 -9.40
CA PHE A 53 2.12 1.58 -8.51
C PHE A 53 1.99 3.10 -8.72
N ARG A 54 2.95 3.78 -9.34
CA ARG A 54 2.87 5.22 -9.68
C ARG A 54 1.69 5.55 -10.60
N ILE A 55 1.24 4.61 -11.42
CA ILE A 55 0.05 4.79 -12.26
C ILE A 55 -1.19 5.11 -11.39
N ARG A 56 -1.25 4.54 -10.17
CA ARG A 56 -2.38 4.69 -9.24
C ARG A 56 -2.11 5.62 -8.06
N PHE A 57 -0.87 5.68 -7.60
CA PHE A 57 -0.38 6.45 -6.45
C PHE A 57 0.59 7.55 -6.91
N ASN A 58 0.24 8.27 -7.96
CA ASN A 58 1.08 9.33 -8.54
C ASN A 58 1.43 10.45 -7.53
N GLU A 59 0.52 10.71 -6.59
CA GLU A 59 0.69 11.73 -5.55
C GLU A 59 1.54 11.25 -4.37
N TRP A 60 1.91 9.98 -4.31
CA TRP A 60 2.78 9.49 -3.23
C TRP A 60 4.22 9.87 -3.54
N ASP A 61 4.90 10.45 -2.56
CA ASP A 61 6.31 10.80 -2.70
C ASP A 61 7.19 9.53 -2.80
N GLU A 62 8.38 9.69 -3.40
CA GLU A 62 9.32 8.57 -3.59
C GLU A 62 9.64 7.86 -2.26
N ALA A 63 9.77 8.62 -1.18
CA ALA A 63 10.06 8.06 0.14
C ALA A 63 8.93 7.15 0.65
N SER A 64 7.65 7.49 0.43
CA SER A 64 6.51 6.64 0.78
C SER A 64 6.43 5.41 -0.11
N MET A 65 6.75 5.56 -1.40
CA MET A 65 6.79 4.43 -2.34
C MET A 65 7.89 3.42 -1.98
N VAL A 66 9.07 3.90 -1.54
CA VAL A 66 10.15 3.07 -1.02
C VAL A 66 9.76 2.39 0.30
N ARG A 67 9.08 3.09 1.21
CA ARG A 67 8.55 2.46 2.44
C ARG A 67 7.52 1.37 2.12
N MET A 68 6.66 1.61 1.14
CA MET A 68 5.65 0.65 0.68
C MET A 68 6.32 -0.61 0.14
N PHE A 69 7.34 -0.46 -0.71
CA PHE A 69 8.13 -1.58 -1.20
C PHE A 69 8.67 -2.43 -0.04
N LYS A 70 9.35 -1.80 0.93
CA LYS A 70 9.93 -2.50 2.09
C LYS A 70 8.90 -3.20 2.96
N LEU A 71 7.66 -2.70 3.00
CA LEU A 71 6.60 -3.31 3.79
C LEU A 71 6.01 -4.54 3.09
N PHE A 72 6.04 -4.58 1.75
CA PHE A 72 5.58 -5.74 0.98
C PHE A 72 6.68 -6.76 0.69
N ASP A 73 7.96 -6.35 0.69
CA ASP A 73 9.16 -7.23 0.67
C ASP A 73 9.30 -7.89 2.04
N SER A 74 8.47 -8.90 2.27
CA SER A 74 8.21 -9.50 3.57
C SER A 74 9.34 -10.41 4.05
N ASP A 75 10.07 -11.01 3.12
CA ASP A 75 11.27 -11.80 3.42
C ASP A 75 12.57 -10.93 3.40
N GLY A 76 12.47 -9.68 2.96
CA GLY A 76 13.56 -8.71 2.94
C GLY A 76 14.65 -9.02 1.92
N ASN A 77 14.33 -9.78 0.87
CA ASN A 77 15.30 -10.21 -0.14
C ASN A 77 15.60 -9.10 -1.19
N GLY A 78 14.89 -7.97 -1.13
CA GLY A 78 15.06 -6.83 -2.01
C GLY A 78 14.32 -6.94 -3.35
N VAL A 79 13.39 -7.88 -3.50
CA VAL A 79 12.46 -7.98 -4.62
C VAL A 79 11.06 -8.38 -4.13
N ILE A 80 10.03 -7.92 -4.84
CA ILE A 80 8.65 -8.35 -4.58
C ILE A 80 8.36 -9.59 -5.43
N ASP A 81 8.20 -10.74 -4.77
CA ASP A 81 7.81 -11.97 -5.43
C ASP A 81 6.32 -11.94 -5.87
N VAL A 82 5.86 -12.99 -6.56
CA VAL A 82 4.48 -13.05 -7.06
C VAL A 82 3.44 -13.07 -5.94
N LYS A 83 3.75 -13.65 -4.78
CA LYS A 83 2.83 -13.72 -3.63
C LYS A 83 2.71 -12.33 -3.00
N GLU A 84 3.85 -11.70 -2.77
CA GLU A 84 3.95 -10.35 -2.22
C GLU A 84 3.29 -9.33 -3.14
N PHE A 85 3.46 -9.45 -4.46
CA PHE A 85 2.78 -8.61 -5.44
C PHE A 85 1.26 -8.76 -5.37
N ILE A 86 0.74 -9.98 -5.30
CA ILE A 86 -0.71 -10.21 -5.21
C ILE A 86 -1.27 -9.65 -3.91
N THR A 87 -0.55 -9.84 -2.79
CA THR A 87 -0.93 -9.25 -1.49
C THR A 87 -0.88 -7.73 -1.54
N ALA A 88 0.16 -7.13 -2.13
CA ALA A 88 0.29 -5.70 -2.30
C ALA A 88 -0.85 -5.14 -3.14
N LEU A 89 -1.11 -5.75 -4.31
CA LEU A 89 -2.20 -5.33 -5.17
C LEU A 89 -3.55 -5.44 -4.45
N TYR A 90 -3.79 -6.53 -3.71
CA TYR A 90 -5.00 -6.68 -2.91
C TYR A 90 -5.15 -5.55 -1.88
N MET A 91 -4.12 -5.31 -1.06
CA MET A 91 -4.11 -4.27 -0.03
C MET A 91 -4.39 -2.90 -0.64
N MET A 92 -3.68 -2.56 -1.71
CA MET A 92 -3.77 -1.23 -2.31
C MET A 92 -5.05 -1.00 -3.14
N THR A 93 -5.75 -2.06 -3.56
CA THR A 93 -6.92 -1.93 -4.44
C THR A 93 -8.24 -2.40 -3.81
N ARG A 94 -8.29 -3.62 -3.26
CA ARG A 94 -9.54 -4.32 -2.88
C ARG A 94 -9.71 -4.57 -1.39
N ALA A 95 -8.69 -4.31 -0.57
CA ALA A 95 -8.80 -4.50 0.86
C ALA A 95 -9.78 -3.49 1.48
N PRO A 96 -10.50 -3.89 2.55
CA PRO A 96 -11.32 -2.98 3.34
C PRO A 96 -10.54 -1.74 3.78
N THR A 97 -11.25 -0.61 3.92
CA THR A 97 -10.65 0.66 4.37
C THR A 97 -9.90 0.52 5.70
N THR A 98 -10.41 -0.27 6.64
CA THR A 98 -9.76 -0.53 7.93
C THR A 98 -8.39 -1.19 7.77
N ASP A 99 -8.26 -2.12 6.81
CA ASP A 99 -7.01 -2.84 6.55
C ASP A 99 -6.01 -1.92 5.87
N LYS A 100 -6.49 -1.10 4.92
CA LYS A 100 -5.68 -0.05 4.27
C LYS A 100 -5.17 0.99 5.28
N LEU A 101 -6.01 1.43 6.22
CA LEU A 101 -5.59 2.33 7.31
C LEU A 101 -4.57 1.67 8.24
N GLY A 102 -4.76 0.39 8.55
CA GLY A 102 -3.76 -0.39 9.28
C GLY A 102 -2.43 -0.47 8.54
N PHE A 103 -2.46 -0.71 7.23
CA PHE A 103 -1.27 -0.66 6.37
C PHE A 103 -0.60 0.72 6.38
N LEU A 104 -1.37 1.81 6.32
CA LEU A 104 -0.83 3.17 6.38
C LEU A 104 -0.13 3.43 7.72
N PHE A 105 -0.69 2.93 8.82
CA PHE A 105 -0.02 2.97 10.11
C PHE A 105 1.31 2.22 10.06
N ASP A 106 1.29 0.97 9.59
CA ASP A 106 2.46 0.09 9.53
C ASP A 106 3.55 0.65 8.57
N LEU A 107 3.16 1.47 7.60
CA LEU A 107 4.05 2.19 6.67
C LEU A 107 4.87 3.28 7.38
N PHE A 108 4.27 3.96 8.37
CA PHE A 108 4.91 5.09 9.06
C PHE A 108 5.55 4.72 10.39
N ASP A 109 5.06 3.68 11.07
CA ASP A 109 5.68 3.03 12.23
C ASP A 109 6.97 2.34 11.76
N SER A 110 8.03 3.13 11.71
CA SER A 110 9.32 2.81 11.13
C SER A 110 10.17 2.01 12.11
N ASP A 111 10.01 2.26 13.41
CA ASP A 111 10.73 1.56 14.48
C ASP A 111 9.99 0.33 15.02
N LYS A 112 8.76 0.09 14.56
CA LYS A 112 7.90 -1.04 14.97
C LYS A 112 7.56 -0.99 16.46
N SER A 113 7.44 0.21 17.00
CA SER A 113 7.04 0.43 18.40
C SER A 113 5.56 0.12 18.64
N GLY A 114 4.73 0.05 17.59
CA GLY A 114 3.28 -0.08 17.69
C GLY A 114 2.57 1.25 17.95
N TYR A 115 3.29 2.37 17.85
CA TYR A 115 2.78 3.73 17.96
C TYR A 115 3.33 4.60 16.84
N LEU A 116 2.57 5.61 16.41
CA LEU A 116 3.15 6.73 15.67
C LEU A 116 3.50 7.85 16.64
N GLU A 117 4.75 8.29 16.62
CA GLU A 117 5.25 9.43 17.40
C GLU A 117 5.59 10.62 16.49
N ALA A 118 5.98 11.76 17.08
CA ALA A 118 6.16 13.03 16.38
C ALA A 118 6.89 12.92 15.03
N GLY A 119 8.07 12.28 14.99
CA GLY A 119 8.86 12.14 13.76
C GLY A 119 8.24 11.22 12.70
N GLU A 120 7.30 10.35 13.07
CA GLU A 120 6.57 9.47 12.17
C GLU A 120 5.25 10.10 11.71
N ILE A 121 4.60 10.84 12.60
CA ILE A 121 3.46 11.70 12.28
C ILE A 121 3.88 12.79 11.29
N GLU A 122 5.09 13.35 11.39
CA GLU A 122 5.62 14.28 10.37
C GLU A 122 5.71 13.64 8.98
N LYS A 123 6.09 12.36 8.89
CA LYS A 123 6.09 11.63 7.60
C LYS A 123 4.66 11.43 7.09
N LEU A 124 3.70 11.16 7.97
CA LEU A 124 2.28 11.10 7.64
C LEU A 124 1.72 12.47 7.19
N VAL A 125 2.15 13.56 7.83
CA VAL A 125 1.79 14.92 7.41
C VAL A 125 2.25 15.16 5.98
N ASN A 126 3.49 14.80 5.63
CA ASN A 126 4.01 15.01 4.29
C ASN A 126 3.17 14.32 3.22
N ILE A 127 2.78 13.05 3.43
CA ILE A 127 1.94 12.34 2.45
C ILE A 127 0.56 12.98 2.31
N VAL A 128 -0.04 13.42 3.42
CA VAL A 128 -1.37 14.05 3.41
C VAL A 128 -1.29 15.42 2.74
N VAL A 129 -0.24 16.21 2.97
CA VAL A 129 -0.01 17.49 2.28
C VAL A 129 0.07 17.28 0.77
N VAL A 130 0.85 16.32 0.29
CA VAL A 130 0.98 16.07 -1.15
C VAL A 130 -0.34 15.60 -1.75
N CYS A 131 -0.98 14.58 -1.16
CA CYS A 131 -2.22 14.04 -1.73
C CYS A 131 -3.41 15.01 -1.62
N SER A 132 -3.47 15.83 -0.58
CA SER A 132 -4.54 16.83 -0.40
C SER A 132 -4.36 18.06 -1.30
N SER A 133 -3.12 18.40 -1.70
CA SER A 133 -2.85 19.51 -2.60
C SER A 133 -3.56 19.36 -3.95
N ALA A 134 -3.59 18.15 -4.52
CA ALA A 134 -4.33 17.85 -5.76
C ALA A 134 -5.85 18.05 -5.62
N MET A 135 -6.36 18.11 -4.40
CA MET A 135 -7.76 18.37 -4.05
C MET A 135 -8.02 19.82 -3.64
N GLY A 136 -7.02 20.70 -3.72
CA GLY A 136 -7.14 22.14 -3.45
C GLY A 136 -6.95 22.55 -1.98
N TYR A 137 -6.45 21.66 -1.12
CA TYR A 137 -6.13 21.99 0.27
C TYR A 137 -4.81 22.74 0.37
N THR A 138 -4.75 23.71 1.28
CA THR A 138 -3.50 24.35 1.68
C THR A 138 -2.69 23.42 2.59
N THR A 139 -1.39 23.66 2.68
CA THR A 139 -0.51 22.94 3.61
C THR A 139 -1.00 23.06 5.06
N SER A 140 -1.46 24.23 5.50
CA SER A 140 -1.96 24.42 6.87
C SER A 140 -3.19 23.55 7.14
N GLU A 141 -4.17 23.54 6.23
CA GLU A 141 -5.37 22.73 6.39
C GLU A 141 -5.05 21.22 6.44
N ALA A 142 -4.10 20.76 5.64
CA ALA A 142 -3.65 19.37 5.66
C ALA A 142 -2.97 19.00 6.98
N ILE A 143 -2.11 19.88 7.49
CA ILE A 143 -1.43 19.72 8.79
C ILE A 143 -2.46 19.66 9.92
N ASP A 144 -3.34 20.66 10.00
CA ASP A 144 -4.39 20.76 11.02
C ASP A 144 -5.29 19.52 10.99
N PHE A 145 -5.56 19.00 9.80
CA PHE A 145 -6.37 17.80 9.62
C PHE A 145 -5.68 16.54 10.15
N VAL A 146 -4.38 16.33 9.90
CA VAL A 146 -3.65 15.21 10.49
C VAL A 146 -3.62 15.31 12.02
N TYR A 147 -3.37 16.50 12.56
CA TYR A 147 -3.40 16.71 14.00
C TYR A 147 -4.81 16.63 14.62
N SER A 148 -5.88 16.74 13.82
CA SER A 148 -7.24 16.51 14.31
C SER A 148 -7.57 15.03 14.54
N ILE A 149 -6.87 14.12 13.87
CA ILE A 149 -7.10 12.66 13.98
C ILE A 149 -5.97 11.92 14.71
N THR A 150 -4.88 12.61 15.03
CA THR A 150 -3.72 12.07 15.76
C THR A 150 -3.51 12.79 17.08
N SER A 151 -2.78 12.14 17.98
CA SER A 151 -2.23 12.71 19.21
C SER A 151 -0.71 12.74 19.11
N ILE A 152 -0.01 13.33 20.11
CA ILE A 152 1.46 13.33 20.19
C ILE A 152 2.05 11.92 20.01
N LYS A 153 1.32 10.92 20.49
CA LYS A 153 1.58 9.49 20.33
C LYS A 153 0.24 8.79 20.15
N ILE A 154 0.10 7.98 19.11
CA ILE A 154 -1.16 7.28 18.79
C ILE A 154 -0.92 5.81 18.48
N SER A 155 -1.72 4.92 19.05
CA SER A 155 -1.65 3.49 18.74
C SER A 155 -2.31 3.13 17.41
N ARG A 156 -2.04 1.93 16.91
CA ARG A 156 -2.66 1.42 15.66
C ARG A 156 -4.18 1.40 15.73
N GLU A 157 -4.75 0.95 16.85
CA GLU A 157 -6.19 0.87 17.04
C GLU A 157 -6.83 2.27 17.04
N GLU A 158 -6.24 3.21 17.79
CA GLU A 158 -6.71 4.59 17.87
C GLU A 158 -6.62 5.28 16.50
N PHE A 159 -5.52 5.09 15.77
CA PHE A 159 -5.35 5.66 14.44
C PHE A 159 -6.40 5.13 13.47
N VAL A 160 -6.58 3.82 13.37
CA VAL A 160 -7.58 3.22 12.48
C VAL A 160 -8.99 3.69 12.85
N LYS A 161 -9.30 3.74 14.15
CA LYS A 161 -10.61 4.22 14.64
C LYS A 161 -10.84 5.68 14.24
N SER A 162 -9.95 6.60 14.59
CA SER A 162 -10.09 8.03 14.30
C SER A 162 -10.09 8.32 12.80
N ALA A 163 -9.16 7.72 12.04
CA ALA A 163 -9.07 7.92 10.60
C ALA A 163 -10.28 7.34 9.85
N SER A 164 -10.84 6.21 10.28
CA SER A 164 -12.00 5.58 9.64
C SER A 164 -13.29 6.38 9.77
N GLN A 165 -13.38 7.28 10.76
CA GLN A 165 -14.51 8.18 10.93
C GLN A 165 -14.50 9.35 9.91
N SER A 166 -13.39 9.53 9.19
CA SER A 166 -13.20 10.63 8.26
C SER A 166 -13.18 10.14 6.82
N ASP A 167 -14.35 10.13 6.17
CA ASP A 167 -14.51 9.85 4.74
C ASP A 167 -13.55 10.71 3.90
N LYS A 168 -13.39 11.98 4.29
CA LYS A 168 -12.47 12.96 3.68
C LYS A 168 -11.00 12.53 3.77
N PHE A 169 -10.55 12.01 4.92
CA PHE A 169 -9.17 11.52 5.08
C PHE A 169 -8.90 10.34 4.17
N VAL A 170 -9.81 9.36 4.15
CA VAL A 170 -9.70 8.17 3.29
C VAL A 170 -9.65 8.56 1.79
N ARG A 171 -10.33 9.65 1.38
CA ARG A 171 -10.26 10.20 0.01
C ARG A 171 -8.89 10.79 -0.29
N MET A 172 -8.37 11.61 0.63
CA MET A 172 -7.06 12.25 0.46
C MET A 172 -5.96 11.22 0.26
N ILE A 173 -5.83 10.21 1.14
CA ILE A 173 -4.77 9.20 1.03
C ILE A 173 -5.01 8.16 -0.08
N CYS A 174 -5.93 8.46 -1.01
CA CYS A 174 -6.21 7.69 -2.22
C CYS A 174 -6.72 6.26 -2.00
N PHE A 175 -7.27 5.95 -0.82
CA PHE A 175 -7.72 4.60 -0.44
C PHE A 175 -9.14 4.23 -0.89
N TYR A 176 -9.90 5.18 -1.43
CA TYR A 176 -11.17 4.83 -2.08
C TYR A 176 -10.94 3.85 -3.21
N ASP A 177 -11.91 2.96 -3.34
CA ASP A 177 -12.08 2.11 -4.51
C ASP A 177 -12.18 3.03 -5.72
N ASN A 178 -11.05 3.22 -6.41
CA ASN A 178 -11.12 3.85 -7.70
C ASN A 178 -11.79 2.81 -8.60
N PRO A 179 -12.97 3.10 -9.19
CA PRO A 179 -13.69 2.17 -10.04
C PRO A 179 -12.93 1.83 -11.34
N CYS A 180 -11.70 2.32 -11.52
CA CYS A 180 -10.70 1.73 -12.39
C CYS A 180 -10.41 0.26 -12.00
N LYS A 181 -11.35 -0.61 -12.34
CA LYS A 181 -11.25 -2.06 -12.47
C LYS A 181 -10.19 -2.50 -13.51
N GLN A 182 -9.31 -1.60 -13.95
CA GLN A 182 -8.44 -1.74 -15.12
C GLN A 182 -6.96 -1.94 -14.78
N LEU A 183 -6.59 -2.29 -13.53
CA LEU A 183 -5.26 -2.89 -13.35
C LEU A 183 -5.20 -4.32 -13.92
N LEU A 184 -6.35 -4.97 -14.12
CA LEU A 184 -6.47 -6.34 -14.62
C LEU A 184 -6.94 -6.46 -16.08
N TYR A 185 -7.36 -5.35 -16.72
CA TYR A 185 -7.89 -5.35 -18.10
C TYR A 185 -7.63 -4.03 -18.81
#